data_AF-W9WGI0-F1
#
_entry.id   AF-W9WGI0-F1
#
_cell.length_a   1.000
_cell.length_b   1.000
_cell.length_c   1.000
_cell.angle_alpha   90.00
_cell.angle_beta   90.00
_cell.angle_gamma   90.00
#
_symmetry.space_group_name_H-M   'P 1'
#
loop_
_entity.id
_entity.type
_entity.pdbx_description
1 polymer ?
#
loop_
_entity_poly.entity_id
_entity_poly.type
_entity_poly.pdbx_seq_one_letter_code
_entity_poly.pdbx_strand_id
1 'polypeptide(L)'
;MATASHLTCLCGSIKEAGTLLTSQTLPVENDICHCNTCRYTTGSLGAWYVSLTGSPSEESLSNAIAYKTSEKYTRFFCKKCGCNAFLRSDRDGSWAACSGVVEMEQTEGMTGRLSVQKNISRVLSHIYVGDGKDGGIAPFLTKLGDRDVPCYNTMPGEDGAEVLKKRELQQLRETLLHQPASETRDRGEAIEASCHCGSCQLHIAPPPYEVWSNGWYVPKGDHNKYYARFCGCRSCRLTLGFTLQPWTYIPPSQIYTVNDEPIVFGPKARETTQIEKLKHYQSSEFVLRSFCIVCGATMYYQSFERPYIIDVSVGVLRSRFGNIMAGEWLEWDRGIVSKRNECVDEELVEAWLSRPTA
;
A
#
# COMPACT_ATOMS: atom_id res chain seq x y z
N MET A 1 21.63 11.08 -14.56
CA MET A 1 20.52 10.26 -14.01
C MET A 1 20.74 10.15 -12.53
N ALA A 2 19.68 10.16 -11.72
CA ALA A 2 19.79 9.97 -10.28
C ALA A 2 20.29 8.55 -9.96
N THR A 3 21.02 8.41 -8.86
CA THR A 3 21.54 7.16 -8.33
C THR A 3 20.84 6.83 -7.01
N ALA A 4 20.70 5.53 -6.73
CA ALA A 4 20.29 5.08 -5.41
C ALA A 4 21.45 5.27 -4.43
N SER A 5 21.22 6.00 -3.34
CA SER A 5 22.19 6.21 -2.28
C SER A 5 22.29 4.97 -1.38
N HIS A 6 21.14 4.49 -0.89
CA HIS A 6 21.03 3.37 0.03
C HIS A 6 19.60 2.81 0.03
N LEU A 7 19.43 1.64 0.63
CA LEU A 7 18.12 1.08 0.95
C LEU A 7 17.93 1.18 2.46
N THR A 8 16.75 1.56 2.95
CA THR A 8 16.49 1.60 4.38
C THR A 8 15.02 1.44 4.77
N CYS A 9 14.77 0.96 5.99
CA CYS A 9 13.44 1.01 6.60
C CYS A 9 13.27 2.28 7.45
N LEU A 10 12.04 2.58 7.90
CA LEU A 10 11.76 3.80 8.67
C LEU A 10 12.62 3.94 9.94
N CYS A 11 12.92 2.86 10.65
CA CYS A 11 13.71 2.92 11.88
C CYS A 11 15.23 2.84 11.66
N GLY A 12 15.69 2.67 10.41
CA GLY A 12 17.11 2.56 10.06
C GLY A 12 17.78 1.23 10.42
N SER A 13 17.08 0.28 11.05
CA SER A 13 17.65 -1.03 11.44
C SER A 13 17.89 -1.98 10.26
N ILE A 14 17.25 -1.74 9.13
CA ILE A 14 17.60 -2.34 7.84
C ILE A 14 18.27 -1.24 7.04
N LYS A 15 19.50 -1.49 6.59
CA LYS A 15 20.27 -0.54 5.80
C LYS A 15 21.23 -1.28 4.88
N GLU A 16 21.17 -0.98 3.59
CA GLU A 16 22.07 -1.53 2.57
C GLU A 16 22.61 -0.41 1.68
N ALA A 17 23.79 -0.59 1.10
CA ALA A 17 24.31 0.34 0.11
C ALA A 17 23.48 0.29 -1.18
N GLY A 18 23.36 1.42 -1.89
CA GLY A 18 22.68 1.48 -3.20
C GLY A 18 23.32 0.55 -4.25
N THR A 19 24.61 0.23 -4.08
CA THR A 19 25.36 -0.74 -4.89
C THR A 19 24.82 -2.17 -4.82
N LEU A 20 23.92 -2.47 -3.88
CA LEU A 20 23.24 -3.76 -3.82
C LEU A 20 22.16 -3.90 -4.92
N LEU A 21 21.67 -2.79 -5.51
CA LEU A 21 20.75 -2.86 -6.65
C LEU A 21 21.43 -3.39 -7.91
N THR A 22 20.74 -4.20 -8.71
CA THR A 22 21.27 -4.62 -10.03
C THR A 22 21.47 -3.43 -10.97
N SER A 23 20.54 -2.48 -10.99
CA SER A 23 20.67 -1.22 -11.72
C SER A 23 21.09 -0.10 -10.78
N GLN A 24 22.20 0.56 -11.09
CA GLN A 24 22.71 1.71 -10.34
C GLN A 24 22.09 3.05 -10.81
N THR A 25 21.43 3.04 -11.96
CA THR A 25 20.75 4.21 -12.52
C THR A 25 19.25 4.10 -12.28
N LEU A 26 18.67 5.17 -11.77
CA LEU A 26 17.22 5.33 -11.66
C LEU A 26 16.65 5.90 -12.97
N PRO A 27 15.35 5.69 -13.26
CA PRO A 27 14.44 4.80 -12.54
C PRO A 27 14.74 3.32 -12.84
N VAL A 28 14.51 2.42 -11.87
CA VAL A 28 14.68 0.98 -12.07
C VAL A 28 13.43 0.39 -12.69
N GLU A 29 13.58 -0.41 -13.73
CA GLU A 29 12.47 -1.11 -14.37
C GLU A 29 11.87 -2.17 -13.45
N ASN A 30 10.53 -2.22 -13.37
CA ASN A 30 9.80 -3.21 -12.59
C ASN A 30 8.34 -3.34 -13.03
N ASP A 31 7.68 -4.39 -12.54
CA ASP A 31 6.24 -4.58 -12.64
C ASP A 31 5.57 -4.35 -11.29
N ILE A 32 4.31 -3.88 -11.31
CA ILE A 32 3.47 -3.81 -10.11
C ILE A 32 2.57 -5.05 -10.06
N CYS A 33 2.74 -5.86 -9.02
CA CYS A 33 1.90 -7.01 -8.72
C CYS A 33 0.67 -6.61 -7.90
N HIS A 34 -0.51 -6.98 -8.38
CA HIS A 34 -1.81 -6.66 -7.76
C HIS A 34 -2.49 -7.86 -7.07
N CYS A 35 -1.82 -9.02 -6.99
CA CYS A 35 -2.43 -10.21 -6.42
C CYS A 35 -2.83 -10.04 -4.95
N ASN A 36 -3.81 -10.82 -4.52
CA ASN A 36 -4.34 -10.77 -3.16
C ASN A 36 -3.26 -11.11 -2.11
N THR A 37 -2.36 -12.05 -2.42
CA THR A 37 -1.23 -12.38 -1.55
C THR A 37 -0.34 -11.16 -1.28
N CYS A 38 0.02 -10.38 -2.30
CA CYS A 38 0.82 -9.17 -2.14
C CYS A 38 0.09 -8.12 -1.30
N ARG A 39 -1.20 -7.88 -1.59
CA ARG A 39 -2.04 -6.94 -0.83
C ARG A 39 -2.12 -7.31 0.65
N TYR A 40 -2.56 -8.53 0.94
CA TYR A 40 -2.84 -8.98 2.30
C TYR A 40 -1.58 -9.11 3.15
N THR A 41 -0.43 -9.35 2.52
CA THR A 41 0.84 -9.49 3.24
C THR A 41 1.48 -8.13 3.56
N THR A 42 1.20 -7.11 2.76
CA THR A 42 1.88 -5.80 2.89
C THR A 42 0.99 -4.72 3.46
N GLY A 43 -0.30 -4.73 3.12
CA GLY A 43 -1.26 -3.65 3.33
C GLY A 43 -1.34 -2.66 2.16
N SER A 44 -0.53 -2.82 1.11
CA SER A 44 -0.57 -2.01 -0.11
C SER A 44 -1.64 -2.48 -1.10
N LEU A 45 -1.94 -1.67 -2.12
CA LEU A 45 -2.80 -2.04 -3.27
C LEU A 45 -2.02 -2.53 -4.50
N GLY A 46 -0.69 -2.52 -4.40
CA GLY A 46 0.22 -3.12 -5.36
C GLY A 46 1.60 -3.27 -4.72
N ALA A 47 2.36 -4.26 -5.17
CA ALA A 47 3.72 -4.52 -4.70
C ALA A 47 4.68 -4.61 -5.88
N TRP A 48 5.76 -3.85 -5.85
CA TRP A 48 6.80 -3.86 -6.87
C TRP A 48 8.18 -3.88 -6.26
N TYR A 49 9.10 -4.57 -6.93
CA TYR A 49 10.40 -4.88 -6.39
C TYR A 49 11.48 -4.47 -7.38
N VAL A 50 12.64 -4.12 -6.84
CA VAL A 50 13.87 -3.84 -7.60
C VAL A 50 14.87 -4.95 -7.33
N SER A 51 15.46 -5.50 -8.38
CA SER A 51 16.38 -6.64 -8.28
C SER A 51 17.67 -6.26 -7.53
N LEU A 52 18.17 -7.20 -6.72
CA LEU A 52 19.44 -7.08 -6.01
C LEU A 52 20.51 -7.94 -6.67
N THR A 53 21.76 -7.53 -6.55
CA THR A 53 22.94 -8.30 -7.02
C THR A 53 23.22 -9.53 -6.16
N GLY A 54 22.65 -9.60 -4.95
CA GLY A 54 22.80 -10.71 -4.03
C GLY A 54 21.92 -10.58 -2.79
N SER A 55 22.18 -11.43 -1.80
CA SER A 55 21.50 -11.37 -0.49
C SER A 55 21.80 -10.05 0.22
N PRO A 56 20.82 -9.48 0.95
CA PRO A 56 21.09 -8.44 1.94
C PRO A 56 22.10 -8.91 3.00
N SER A 57 22.74 -7.95 3.69
CA SER A 57 23.71 -8.23 4.74
C SER A 57 23.12 -9.04 5.90
N GLU A 58 23.98 -9.76 6.62
CA GLU A 58 23.58 -10.47 7.85
C GLU A 58 23.00 -9.52 8.89
N GLU A 59 23.50 -8.29 8.97
CA GLU A 59 22.98 -7.25 9.87
C GLU A 59 21.52 -6.90 9.53
N SER A 60 21.20 -6.60 8.27
CA SER A 60 19.83 -6.31 7.85
C SER A 60 18.90 -7.52 8.04
N LEU A 61 19.36 -8.72 7.69
CA LEU A 61 18.56 -9.94 7.85
C LEU A 61 18.30 -10.28 9.32
N SER A 62 19.27 -10.04 10.21
CA SER A 62 19.08 -10.21 11.66
C SER A 62 18.02 -9.26 12.24
N ASN A 63 17.80 -8.12 11.59
CA ASN A 63 16.76 -7.13 11.93
C ASN A 63 15.42 -7.35 11.21
N ALA A 64 15.31 -8.40 10.39
CA ALA A 64 14.12 -8.74 9.62
C ALA A 64 13.45 -10.04 10.09
N ILE A 65 12.13 -10.11 9.98
CA ILE A 65 11.36 -11.35 10.12
C ILE A 65 11.18 -11.93 8.72
N ALA A 66 11.53 -13.20 8.54
CA ALA A 66 11.25 -13.94 7.32
C ALA A 66 9.84 -14.55 7.41
N TYR A 67 9.04 -14.35 6.36
CA TYR A 67 7.71 -14.92 6.24
C TYR A 67 7.58 -15.68 4.91
N LYS A 68 7.52 -17.01 5.01
CA LYS A 68 7.27 -17.89 3.85
C LYS A 68 5.81 -17.72 3.43
N THR A 69 5.59 -16.89 2.41
CA THR A 69 4.23 -16.52 1.98
C THR A 69 3.62 -17.60 1.09
N SER A 70 4.46 -18.34 0.38
CA SER A 70 4.11 -19.48 -0.45
C SER A 70 5.35 -20.37 -0.60
N GLU A 71 5.22 -21.50 -1.29
CA GLU A 71 6.37 -22.32 -1.69
C GLU A 71 7.36 -21.60 -2.64
N LYS A 72 6.94 -20.48 -3.25
CA LYS A 72 7.72 -19.77 -4.26
C LYS A 72 8.51 -18.59 -3.70
N TYR A 73 8.07 -18.01 -2.59
CA TYR A 73 8.58 -16.72 -2.12
C TYR A 73 8.60 -16.60 -0.60
N THR A 74 9.72 -16.08 -0.11
CA THR A 74 9.94 -15.65 1.27
C THR A 74 10.07 -14.13 1.32
N ARG A 75 9.26 -13.48 2.16
CA ARG A 75 9.26 -12.03 2.36
C ARG A 75 9.99 -11.65 3.63
N PHE A 76 10.62 -10.49 3.65
CA PHE A 76 11.36 -9.99 4.80
C PHE A 76 10.87 -8.60 5.18
N PHE A 77 10.48 -8.43 6.44
CA PHE A 77 10.03 -7.15 6.97
C PHE A 77 10.72 -6.81 8.29
N CYS A 78 10.90 -5.52 8.58
CA CYS A 78 11.63 -5.07 9.75
C CYS A 78 10.93 -5.46 11.06
N LYS A 79 11.65 -6.13 11.98
CA LYS A 79 11.18 -6.50 13.32
C LYS A 79 10.69 -5.32 14.15
N LYS A 80 11.24 -4.13 13.93
CA LYS A 80 10.98 -2.93 14.74
C LYS A 80 9.84 -2.09 14.17
N CYS A 81 9.93 -1.69 12.90
CA CYS A 81 8.96 -0.75 12.30
C CYS A 81 7.93 -1.38 11.35
N GLY A 82 8.05 -2.67 11.01
CA GLY A 82 7.10 -3.35 10.12
C GLY A 82 7.35 -3.15 8.63
N CYS A 83 8.37 -2.37 8.23
CA CYS A 83 8.72 -2.13 6.83
C CYS A 83 8.94 -3.42 6.05
N ASN A 84 8.12 -3.66 5.01
CA ASN A 84 8.45 -4.65 3.99
C ASN A 84 9.71 -4.20 3.24
N ALA A 85 10.75 -5.02 3.26
CA ALA A 85 12.07 -4.62 2.79
C ALA A 85 12.56 -5.48 1.63
N PHE A 86 12.44 -6.81 1.74
CA PHE A 86 13.00 -7.73 0.74
C PHE A 86 12.05 -8.88 0.39
N LEU A 87 12.33 -9.48 -0.76
CA LEU A 87 11.72 -10.68 -1.28
C LEU A 87 12.83 -11.61 -1.78
N ARG A 88 12.76 -12.88 -1.41
CA ARG A 88 13.58 -13.94 -1.99
C ARG A 88 12.70 -14.91 -2.76
N SER A 89 13.06 -15.20 -4.00
CA SER A 89 12.50 -16.30 -4.76
C SER A 89 13.12 -17.61 -4.29
N ASP A 90 12.29 -18.54 -3.81
CA ASP A 90 12.74 -19.86 -3.38
C ASP A 90 12.93 -20.82 -4.58
N ARG A 91 12.62 -20.37 -5.80
CA ARG A 91 12.83 -21.16 -7.04
C ARG A 91 14.28 -21.08 -7.54
N ASP A 92 14.88 -19.90 -7.50
CA ASP A 92 16.19 -19.61 -8.09
C ASP A 92 17.14 -18.89 -7.13
N GLY A 93 16.69 -18.60 -5.90
CA GLY A 93 17.49 -17.92 -4.87
C GLY A 93 17.68 -16.42 -5.13
N SER A 94 17.02 -15.85 -6.14
CA SER A 94 17.14 -14.43 -6.48
C SER A 94 16.54 -13.54 -5.38
N TRP A 95 17.14 -12.37 -5.21
CA TRP A 95 16.74 -11.38 -4.21
C TRP A 95 16.25 -10.10 -4.89
N ALA A 96 15.23 -9.50 -4.29
CA ALA A 96 14.72 -8.20 -4.66
C ALA A 96 14.40 -7.38 -3.40
N ALA A 97 14.47 -6.05 -3.50
CA ALA A 97 14.00 -5.14 -2.47
C ALA A 97 12.64 -4.56 -2.83
N CYS A 98 11.80 -4.30 -1.84
CA CYS A 98 10.60 -3.50 -2.03
C CYS A 98 11.01 -2.09 -2.46
N SER A 99 10.48 -1.60 -3.58
CA SER A 99 10.92 -0.34 -4.19
C SER A 99 10.93 0.86 -3.23
N GLY A 100 9.97 0.94 -2.31
CA GLY A 100 9.83 2.06 -1.39
C GLY A 100 10.99 2.22 -0.40
N VAL A 101 11.83 1.18 -0.20
CA VAL A 101 13.02 1.30 0.66
C VAL A 101 14.19 2.01 -0.01
N VAL A 102 14.15 2.24 -1.33
CA VAL A 102 15.23 2.89 -2.08
C VAL A 102 15.26 4.39 -1.80
N GLU A 103 16.40 4.90 -1.34
CA GLU A 103 16.65 6.34 -1.15
C GLU A 103 17.56 6.89 -2.25
N MET A 104 17.23 8.07 -2.75
CA MET A 104 18.00 8.77 -3.79
C MET A 104 19.02 9.71 -3.16
N GLU A 105 20.17 9.92 -3.81
CA GLU A 105 21.06 11.03 -3.42
C GLU A 105 20.34 12.37 -3.64
N GLN A 106 20.18 13.16 -2.58
CA GLN A 106 19.72 14.53 -2.72
C GLN A 106 20.88 15.36 -3.25
N THR A 107 20.83 15.75 -4.53
CA THR A 107 21.74 16.78 -5.04
C THR A 107 21.23 18.13 -4.53
N GLU A 108 21.88 18.68 -3.51
CA GLU A 108 21.64 20.05 -3.06
C GLU A 108 22.02 21.03 -4.18
N GLY A 109 21.04 21.38 -5.01
CA GLY A 109 21.13 22.54 -5.89
C GLY A 109 20.86 23.80 -5.08
N MET A 110 21.92 24.42 -4.55
CA MET A 110 21.89 25.83 -4.17
C MET A 110 21.21 26.63 -5.30
N THR A 111 20.20 27.43 -4.94
CA THR A 111 19.39 28.29 -5.82
C THR A 111 18.32 27.57 -6.68
N GLY A 112 17.16 27.35 -6.06
CA GLY A 112 15.88 27.69 -6.69
C GLY A 112 15.59 27.14 -8.09
N ARG A 113 15.63 25.81 -8.26
CA ARG A 113 14.78 25.04 -9.19
C ARG A 113 15.03 23.55 -8.94
N LEU A 114 14.01 22.85 -8.42
CA LEU A 114 13.98 21.38 -8.33
C LEU A 114 13.90 20.79 -9.74
N SER A 115 14.98 20.82 -10.51
CA SER A 115 15.21 19.77 -11.50
C SER A 115 15.65 18.50 -10.78
N VAL A 116 15.70 17.36 -11.48
CA VAL A 116 16.23 16.06 -11.04
C VAL A 116 15.16 15.07 -10.59
N GLN A 117 14.54 14.41 -11.57
CA GLN A 117 14.07 13.02 -11.53
C GLN A 117 13.42 12.51 -10.21
N LYS A 118 12.09 12.43 -10.20
CA LYS A 118 11.28 11.96 -9.05
C LYS A 118 10.75 10.53 -9.18
N ASN A 119 11.36 9.66 -9.98
CA ASN A 119 10.89 8.29 -10.13
C ASN A 119 12.01 7.33 -9.71
N ILE A 120 11.76 6.51 -8.69
CA ILE A 120 12.60 5.36 -8.35
C ILE A 120 12.27 4.18 -9.26
N SER A 121 11.01 4.11 -9.72
CA SER A 121 10.48 3.00 -10.50
C SER A 121 10.09 3.46 -11.90
N ARG A 122 10.45 2.64 -12.90
CA ARG A 122 9.91 2.69 -14.25
C ARG A 122 9.03 1.47 -14.42
N VAL A 123 7.73 1.66 -14.15
CA VAL A 123 6.77 0.57 -14.25
C VAL A 123 6.61 0.17 -15.70
N LEU A 124 6.86 -1.12 -16.00
CA LEU A 124 6.74 -1.72 -17.32
C LEU A 124 5.37 -2.34 -17.54
N SER A 125 4.80 -2.97 -16.51
CA SER A 125 3.44 -3.50 -16.55
C SER A 125 2.77 -3.61 -15.17
N HIS A 126 1.46 -3.81 -15.19
CA HIS A 126 0.67 -4.24 -14.03
C HIS A 126 0.31 -5.72 -14.21
N ILE A 127 0.55 -6.55 -13.20
CA ILE A 127 0.38 -8.00 -13.28
C ILE A 127 -0.57 -8.52 -12.20
N TYR A 128 -1.21 -9.66 -12.45
CA TYR A 128 -2.24 -10.24 -11.58
C TYR A 128 -3.41 -9.27 -11.30
N VAL A 129 -3.81 -8.50 -12.32
CA VAL A 129 -4.94 -7.56 -12.20
C VAL A 129 -6.28 -8.31 -12.04
N GLY A 130 -6.36 -9.55 -12.53
CA GLY A 130 -7.57 -10.38 -12.46
C GLY A 130 -7.93 -10.90 -11.05
N ASP A 131 -7.03 -10.77 -10.07
CA ASP A 131 -7.29 -11.20 -8.68
C ASP A 131 -8.36 -10.36 -7.96
N GLY A 132 -8.65 -9.17 -8.50
CA GLY A 132 -9.70 -8.27 -8.00
C GLY A 132 -10.77 -8.04 -9.03
N LYS A 133 -12.04 -8.05 -8.61
CA LYS A 133 -13.17 -7.83 -9.54
C LYS A 133 -13.20 -6.42 -10.15
N ASP A 134 -12.62 -5.44 -9.47
CA ASP A 134 -12.48 -4.05 -9.93
C ASP A 134 -11.09 -3.75 -10.52
N GLY A 135 -10.21 -4.75 -10.62
CA GLY A 135 -8.82 -4.59 -11.09
C GLY A 135 -7.92 -3.77 -10.17
N GLY A 136 -8.42 -3.31 -9.03
CA GLY A 136 -7.65 -2.51 -8.09
C GLY A 136 -7.24 -1.13 -8.59
N ILE A 137 -6.00 -0.75 -8.27
CA ILE A 137 -5.43 0.54 -8.69
C ILE A 137 -4.90 0.51 -10.13
N ALA A 138 -4.64 -0.67 -10.70
CA ALA A 138 -3.98 -0.83 -11.99
C ALA A 138 -4.71 -0.10 -13.13
N PRO A 139 -6.05 -0.16 -13.24
CA PRO A 139 -6.76 0.58 -14.27
C PRO A 139 -6.49 2.08 -14.19
N PHE A 140 -6.17 2.66 -13.04
CA PHE A 140 -5.89 4.09 -12.90
C PHE A 140 -4.44 4.49 -13.23
N LEU A 141 -3.56 3.52 -13.46
CA LEU A 141 -2.13 3.71 -13.61
C LEU A 141 -1.61 3.26 -14.99
N THR A 142 -2.49 3.16 -15.98
CA THR A 142 -2.15 2.66 -17.33
C THR A 142 -1.44 3.67 -18.21
N LYS A 143 -1.39 4.96 -17.83
CA LYS A 143 -0.70 6.02 -18.58
C LYS A 143 0.29 6.72 -17.66
N LEU A 144 1.57 6.36 -17.79
CA LEU A 144 2.66 6.86 -16.95
C LEU A 144 3.60 7.72 -17.79
N GLY A 145 3.49 9.03 -17.62
CA GLY A 145 4.06 10.01 -18.55
C GLY A 145 3.48 9.82 -19.95
N ASP A 146 4.35 9.70 -20.95
CA ASP A 146 3.97 9.46 -22.35
C ASP A 146 3.79 7.98 -22.70
N ARG A 147 3.84 7.08 -21.72
CA ARG A 147 3.83 5.63 -21.93
C ARG A 147 2.49 5.02 -21.59
N ASP A 148 1.98 4.18 -22.48
CA ASP A 148 0.93 3.22 -22.16
C ASP A 148 1.55 2.00 -21.48
N VAL A 149 1.07 1.68 -20.29
CA VAL A 149 1.54 0.58 -19.45
C VAL A 149 0.50 -0.54 -19.48
N PRO A 150 0.83 -1.72 -20.01
CA PRO A 150 -0.11 -2.84 -20.12
C PRO A 150 -0.49 -3.42 -18.75
N CYS A 151 -1.72 -3.94 -18.68
CA CYS A 151 -2.23 -4.71 -17.55
C CYS A 151 -2.44 -6.16 -17.97
N TYR A 152 -1.94 -7.10 -17.18
CA TYR A 152 -2.07 -8.52 -17.40
C TYR A 152 -2.96 -9.17 -16.33
N ASN A 153 -3.75 -10.15 -16.75
CA ASN A 153 -4.54 -10.99 -15.85
C ASN A 153 -3.65 -11.84 -14.92
N THR A 154 -2.48 -12.28 -15.37
CA THR A 154 -1.46 -13.05 -14.64
C THR A 154 -0.04 -12.52 -14.95
N MET A 155 1.01 -13.28 -14.65
CA MET A 155 2.39 -12.96 -15.03
C MET A 155 2.59 -13.08 -16.56
N PRO A 156 3.23 -12.10 -17.23
CA PRO A 156 3.57 -12.22 -18.65
C PRO A 156 4.44 -13.45 -18.93
N GLY A 157 4.12 -14.16 -20.01
CA GLY A 157 4.85 -15.37 -20.42
C GLY A 157 4.40 -16.67 -19.75
N GLU A 158 3.47 -16.63 -18.78
CA GLU A 158 2.74 -17.82 -18.33
C GLU A 158 1.63 -18.19 -19.32
N ASP A 159 1.25 -19.48 -19.37
CA ASP A 159 0.14 -19.95 -20.21
C ASP A 159 -1.16 -19.23 -19.85
N GLY A 160 -1.81 -18.62 -20.84
CA GLY A 160 -3.04 -17.83 -20.65
C GLY A 160 -2.81 -16.37 -20.20
N ALA A 161 -1.57 -15.88 -20.22
CA ALA A 161 -1.28 -14.47 -20.01
C ALA A 161 -1.83 -13.63 -21.17
N GLU A 162 -2.85 -12.82 -20.86
CA GLU A 162 -3.47 -11.90 -21.82
C GLU A 162 -3.35 -10.46 -21.31
N VAL A 163 -3.06 -9.54 -22.24
CA VAL A 163 -3.13 -8.11 -21.98
C VAL A 163 -4.60 -7.70 -21.98
N LEU A 164 -5.06 -7.10 -20.88
CA LEU A 164 -6.40 -6.55 -20.76
C LEU A 164 -6.63 -5.47 -21.82
N LYS A 165 -7.71 -5.60 -22.58
CA LYS A 165 -8.07 -4.63 -23.63
C LYS A 165 -8.53 -3.33 -23.00
N LYS A 166 -8.42 -2.23 -23.74
CA LYS A 166 -8.86 -0.89 -23.30
C LYS A 166 -10.32 -0.88 -22.80
N ARG A 167 -11.22 -1.61 -23.46
CA ARG A 167 -12.63 -1.71 -23.06
C ARG A 167 -12.80 -2.41 -21.70
N GLU A 168 -12.02 -3.46 -21.44
CA GLU A 168 -12.05 -4.16 -20.15
C GLU A 168 -11.52 -3.26 -19.04
N LEU A 169 -10.40 -2.55 -19.28
CA LEU A 169 -9.87 -1.58 -18.34
C LEU A 169 -10.83 -0.42 -18.05
N GLN A 170 -11.55 0.05 -19.07
CA GLN A 170 -12.60 1.06 -18.91
C GLN A 170 -13.74 0.52 -18.03
N GLN A 171 -14.21 -0.70 -18.31
CA GLN A 171 -15.26 -1.34 -17.50
C GLN A 171 -14.83 -1.51 -16.03
N LEU A 172 -13.58 -1.92 -15.77
CA LEU A 172 -13.04 -2.02 -14.41
C LEU A 172 -13.04 -0.66 -13.68
N ARG A 173 -12.64 0.42 -14.39
CA ARG A 173 -12.72 1.79 -13.83
C ARG A 173 -14.16 2.21 -13.53
N GLU A 174 -15.08 1.91 -14.44
CA GLU A 174 -16.50 2.26 -14.29
C GLU A 174 -17.14 1.51 -13.13
N THR A 175 -16.87 0.21 -12.97
CA THR A 175 -17.29 -0.58 -11.80
C THR A 175 -16.87 0.09 -10.49
N LEU A 176 -15.66 0.66 -10.43
CA LEU A 176 -15.18 1.38 -9.26
C LEU A 176 -15.87 2.74 -9.06
N LEU A 177 -15.94 3.55 -10.12
CA LEU A 177 -16.45 4.92 -10.05
C LEU A 177 -17.97 4.99 -9.89
N HIS A 178 -18.68 3.97 -10.38
CA HIS A 178 -20.13 3.91 -10.47
C HIS A 178 -20.63 2.59 -9.90
N GLN A 179 -20.47 2.44 -8.59
CA GLN A 179 -21.05 1.28 -7.95
C GLN A 179 -22.57 1.35 -7.91
N PRO A 180 -23.26 0.24 -8.26
CA PRO A 180 -24.71 0.19 -8.18
C PRO A 180 -25.19 0.40 -6.74
N ALA A 181 -26.29 1.13 -6.57
CA ALA A 181 -26.93 1.32 -5.26
C ALA A 181 -27.33 -0.02 -4.58
N SER A 182 -27.50 -1.10 -5.36
CA SER A 182 -27.74 -2.45 -4.84
C SER A 182 -26.51 -3.03 -4.13
N GLU A 183 -25.30 -2.83 -4.65
CA GLU A 183 -24.07 -3.33 -4.00
C GLU A 183 -23.83 -2.62 -2.67
N THR A 184 -24.20 -1.34 -2.56
CA THR A 184 -24.12 -0.61 -1.28
C THR A 184 -25.07 -1.18 -0.22
N ARG A 185 -26.20 -1.76 -0.62
CA ARG A 185 -27.14 -2.46 0.29
C ARG A 185 -26.62 -3.85 0.68
N ASP A 186 -25.99 -4.55 -0.26
CA ASP A 186 -25.55 -5.94 -0.10
C ASP A 186 -24.11 -6.07 0.42
N ARG A 187 -23.41 -4.94 0.68
CA ARG A 187 -22.01 -4.90 1.14
C ARG A 187 -21.73 -5.55 2.50
N GLY A 188 -22.78 -5.89 3.25
CA GLY A 188 -22.72 -6.47 4.59
C GLY A 188 -22.79 -5.45 5.72
N GLU A 189 -22.92 -5.96 6.95
CA GLU A 189 -23.05 -5.14 8.17
C GLU A 189 -21.71 -4.60 8.67
N ALA A 190 -20.59 -5.20 8.27
CA ALA A 190 -19.23 -4.75 8.56
C ALA A 190 -18.28 -5.20 7.45
N ILE A 191 -17.18 -4.47 7.25
CA ILE A 191 -16.04 -4.91 6.44
C ILE A 191 -14.93 -5.44 7.34
N GLU A 192 -14.42 -6.63 6.99
CA GLU A 192 -13.28 -7.23 7.67
C GLU A 192 -11.97 -6.58 7.20
N ALA A 193 -11.07 -6.27 8.13
CA ALA A 193 -9.67 -6.00 7.84
C ALA A 193 -8.81 -7.12 8.42
N SER A 194 -8.04 -7.78 7.56
CA SER A 194 -7.32 -9.00 7.91
C SER A 194 -5.96 -9.06 7.21
N CYS A 195 -4.92 -9.38 7.98
CA CYS A 195 -3.59 -9.66 7.44
C CYS A 195 -3.55 -11.01 6.72
N HIS A 196 -2.50 -11.27 5.94
CA HIS A 196 -2.38 -12.52 5.17
C HIS A 196 -2.44 -13.80 6.03
N CYS A 197 -1.81 -13.82 7.20
CA CYS A 197 -1.78 -15.01 8.06
C CYS A 197 -3.02 -15.16 8.96
N GLY A 198 -3.97 -14.21 8.91
CA GLY A 198 -5.17 -14.21 9.75
C GLY A 198 -4.93 -13.92 11.23
N SER A 199 -3.70 -13.66 11.69
CA SER A 199 -3.43 -13.44 13.12
C SER A 199 -3.76 -12.02 13.61
N CYS A 200 -3.95 -11.08 12.69
CA CYS A 200 -4.47 -9.75 12.94
C CYS A 200 -5.74 -9.57 12.13
N GLN A 201 -6.86 -9.50 12.83
CA GLN A 201 -8.20 -9.34 12.28
C GLN A 201 -8.97 -8.31 13.10
N LEU A 202 -9.77 -7.50 12.44
CA LEU A 202 -10.71 -6.55 13.04
C LEU A 202 -11.90 -6.35 12.11
N HIS A 203 -13.01 -5.89 12.66
CA HIS A 203 -14.20 -5.53 11.90
C HIS A 203 -14.42 -4.03 11.94
N ILE A 204 -14.86 -3.49 10.81
CA ILE A 204 -15.20 -2.07 10.66
C ILE A 204 -16.68 -1.98 10.35
N ALA A 205 -17.43 -1.37 11.26
CA ALA A 205 -18.86 -1.13 11.12
C ALA A 205 -19.15 0.01 10.11
N PRO A 206 -20.42 0.24 9.71
CA PRO A 206 -20.78 1.27 8.74
C PRO A 206 -20.46 2.68 9.24
N PRO A 207 -20.19 3.64 8.34
CA PRO A 207 -19.91 5.02 8.77
C PRO A 207 -21.05 5.61 9.60
N PRO A 208 -20.74 6.34 10.69
CA PRO A 208 -21.74 6.99 11.54
C PRO A 208 -22.11 8.38 11.01
N TYR A 209 -21.95 8.59 9.70
CA TYR A 209 -22.11 9.91 9.11
C TYR A 209 -23.57 10.20 8.81
N GLU A 210 -23.99 11.39 9.21
CA GLU A 210 -25.29 11.96 8.91
C GLU A 210 -25.15 12.91 7.71
N VAL A 211 -26.27 13.37 7.16
CA VAL A 211 -26.28 14.31 6.01
C VAL A 211 -25.53 15.62 6.30
N TRP A 212 -25.47 16.02 7.58
CA TRP A 212 -24.76 17.22 8.03
C TRP A 212 -23.33 16.96 8.53
N SER A 213 -22.88 15.71 8.55
CA SER A 213 -21.51 15.38 8.93
C SER A 213 -20.53 16.10 8.00
N ASN A 214 -19.49 16.68 8.59
CA ASN A 214 -18.47 17.40 7.86
C ASN A 214 -17.10 17.14 8.46
N GLY A 215 -16.07 17.40 7.67
CA GLY A 215 -14.69 17.13 8.02
C GLY A 215 -13.89 16.73 6.79
N TRP A 216 -12.58 16.89 6.83
CA TRP A 216 -11.73 16.53 5.69
C TRP A 216 -11.72 15.03 5.38
N TYR A 217 -12.13 14.19 6.36
CA TYR A 217 -12.19 12.73 6.29
C TYR A 217 -13.61 12.19 6.06
N VAL A 218 -14.60 13.06 5.90
CA VAL A 218 -15.97 12.69 5.57
C VAL A 218 -16.11 12.80 4.04
N PRO A 219 -16.60 11.74 3.34
CA PRO A 219 -16.88 11.81 1.91
C PRO A 219 -17.81 12.96 1.55
N LYS A 220 -17.63 13.54 0.36
CA LYS A 220 -18.49 14.63 -0.13
C LYS A 220 -19.65 14.10 -0.97
N GLY A 221 -19.47 12.94 -1.60
CA GLY A 221 -20.49 12.32 -2.44
C GLY A 221 -21.46 11.45 -1.65
N ASP A 222 -20.95 10.44 -0.94
CA ASP A 222 -21.77 9.44 -0.25
C ASP A 222 -21.35 9.26 1.22
N HIS A 223 -22.18 9.78 2.13
CA HIS A 223 -22.01 9.63 3.59
C HIS A 223 -22.15 8.18 4.09
N ASN A 224 -22.63 7.25 3.26
CA ASN A 224 -22.61 5.83 3.62
C ASN A 224 -21.22 5.21 3.43
N LYS A 225 -20.22 5.95 2.92
CA LYS A 225 -18.86 5.45 2.70
C LYS A 225 -17.85 6.11 3.65
N TYR A 226 -16.67 5.52 3.76
CA TYR A 226 -15.50 6.13 4.37
C TYR A 226 -14.65 6.82 3.31
N TYR A 227 -14.00 7.92 3.68
CA TYR A 227 -13.06 8.59 2.81
C TYR A 227 -11.79 7.75 2.66
N ALA A 228 -11.22 7.69 1.45
CA ALA A 228 -9.97 7.00 1.16
C ALA A 228 -9.08 7.84 0.24
N ARG A 229 -7.76 7.77 0.45
CA ARG A 229 -6.77 8.40 -0.43
C ARG A 229 -5.38 7.79 -0.24
N PHE A 230 -4.47 8.14 -1.13
CA PHE A 230 -3.06 7.81 -0.98
C PHE A 230 -2.30 8.83 -0.13
N CYS A 231 -1.32 8.33 0.61
CA CYS A 231 -0.25 9.11 1.21
C CYS A 231 1.08 8.68 0.63
N GLY A 232 1.88 9.64 0.17
CA GLY A 232 3.22 9.38 -0.35
C GLY A 232 4.32 10.05 0.46
N CYS A 233 4.05 10.35 1.74
CA CYS A 233 5.10 10.85 2.63
C CYS A 233 6.21 9.82 2.80
N ARG A 234 7.44 10.30 3.02
CA ARG A 234 8.62 9.43 3.17
C ARG A 234 8.43 8.42 4.30
N SER A 235 7.80 8.82 5.40
CA SER A 235 7.59 7.93 6.55
C SER A 235 6.59 6.79 6.28
N CYS A 236 5.51 7.03 5.54
CA CYS A 236 4.58 6.00 5.10
C CYS A 236 5.26 5.05 4.12
N ARG A 237 5.97 5.59 3.14
CA ARG A 237 6.75 4.81 2.17
C ARG A 237 7.72 3.84 2.85
N LEU A 238 8.52 4.33 3.80
CA LEU A 238 9.51 3.53 4.53
C LEU A 238 8.93 2.65 5.65
N THR A 239 7.62 2.73 5.92
CA THR A 239 6.93 1.75 6.78
C THR A 239 6.20 0.70 5.96
N LEU A 240 5.68 1.09 4.79
CA LEU A 240 4.96 0.17 3.93
C LEU A 240 5.93 -0.70 3.11
N GLY A 241 7.00 -0.10 2.61
CA GLY A 241 7.90 -0.68 1.61
C GLY A 241 7.57 -0.29 0.16
N PHE A 242 6.53 0.51 -0.07
CA PHE A 242 6.12 0.95 -1.42
C PHE A 242 5.70 2.42 -1.42
N THR A 243 5.68 3.07 -2.59
CA THR A 243 5.61 4.54 -2.71
C THR A 243 4.28 5.14 -2.26
N LEU A 244 3.16 4.47 -2.50
CA LEU A 244 1.82 4.99 -2.23
C LEU A 244 1.12 4.14 -1.17
N GLN A 245 0.97 4.68 0.03
CA GLN A 245 0.23 4.04 1.11
C GLN A 245 -1.27 4.33 0.97
N PRO A 246 -2.12 3.31 0.80
CA PRO A 246 -3.57 3.48 0.68
C PRO A 246 -4.21 3.52 2.07
N TRP A 247 -4.72 4.67 2.48
CA TRP A 247 -5.44 4.83 3.74
C TRP A 247 -6.93 5.04 3.52
N THR A 248 -7.75 4.38 4.33
CA THR A 248 -9.12 4.81 4.63
C THR A 248 -9.20 5.35 6.04
N TYR A 249 -10.06 6.34 6.26
CA TYR A 249 -10.11 7.14 7.49
C TYR A 249 -11.39 6.82 8.26
N ILE A 250 -11.24 6.13 9.39
CA ILE A 250 -12.35 5.51 10.12
C ILE A 250 -12.38 6.05 11.56
N PRO A 251 -13.53 6.51 12.07
CA PRO A 251 -13.67 6.88 13.47
C PRO A 251 -13.36 5.68 14.38
N PRO A 252 -12.59 5.84 15.47
CA PRO A 252 -12.28 4.74 16.39
C PRO A 252 -13.50 3.96 16.89
N SER A 253 -14.64 4.64 17.04
CA SER A 253 -15.91 4.03 17.46
C SER A 253 -16.53 3.06 16.45
N GLN A 254 -15.94 2.90 15.27
CA GLN A 254 -16.37 1.97 14.24
C GLN A 254 -15.45 0.77 14.08
N ILE A 255 -14.41 0.65 14.92
CA ILE A 255 -13.41 -0.41 14.81
C ILE A 255 -13.50 -1.34 16.02
N TYR A 256 -13.78 -2.61 15.74
CA TYR A 256 -14.03 -3.63 16.73
C TYR A 256 -13.09 -4.83 16.54
N THR A 257 -12.82 -5.54 17.63
CA THR A 257 -12.20 -6.86 17.59
C THR A 257 -13.13 -7.86 16.91
N VAL A 258 -12.62 -9.07 16.62
CA VAL A 258 -13.45 -10.17 16.08
C VAL A 258 -14.54 -10.66 17.04
N ASN A 259 -14.47 -10.27 18.32
CA ASN A 259 -15.47 -10.57 19.35
C ASN A 259 -16.39 -9.36 19.62
N ASP A 260 -16.44 -8.40 18.69
CA ASP A 260 -17.28 -7.19 18.73
C ASP A 260 -16.98 -6.24 19.92
N GLU A 261 -15.76 -6.28 20.45
CA GLU A 261 -15.30 -5.32 21.46
C GLU A 261 -14.63 -4.10 20.81
N PRO A 262 -14.88 -2.86 21.27
CA PRO A 262 -14.18 -1.69 20.75
C PRO A 262 -12.66 -1.80 20.93
N ILE A 263 -11.90 -1.46 19.87
CA ILE A 263 -10.43 -1.44 19.96
C ILE A 263 -9.97 -0.17 20.71
N VAL A 264 -9.03 -0.34 21.63
CA VAL A 264 -8.36 0.75 22.35
C VAL A 264 -7.30 1.38 21.45
N PHE A 265 -7.52 2.66 21.13
CA PHE A 265 -6.56 3.50 20.43
C PHE A 265 -5.96 4.56 21.36
N GLY A 266 -4.98 5.29 20.86
CA GLY A 266 -4.25 6.32 21.58
C GLY A 266 -3.06 5.78 22.37
N PRO A 267 -2.52 6.56 23.32
CA PRO A 267 -1.32 6.23 24.09
C PRO A 267 -1.40 4.86 24.81
N LYS A 268 -2.61 4.49 25.25
CA LYS A 268 -2.87 3.23 25.97
C LYS A 268 -2.90 1.99 25.08
N ALA A 269 -2.93 2.13 23.74
CA ALA A 269 -3.00 0.99 22.83
C ALA A 269 -1.87 -0.03 23.08
N ARG A 270 -0.66 0.46 23.42
CA ARG A 270 0.53 -0.35 23.71
C ARG A 270 0.45 -1.16 25.01
N GLU A 271 -0.50 -0.85 25.88
CA GLU A 271 -0.75 -1.54 27.15
C GLU A 271 -1.79 -2.66 26.99
N THR A 272 -2.40 -2.78 25.80
CA THR A 272 -3.45 -3.75 25.53
C THR A 272 -2.97 -4.90 24.65
N THR A 273 -3.64 -6.04 24.77
CA THR A 273 -3.41 -7.23 23.93
C THR A 273 -4.72 -7.69 23.29
N GLN A 274 -5.49 -6.75 22.72
CA GLN A 274 -6.77 -7.08 22.07
C GLN A 274 -6.59 -7.85 20.76
N ILE A 275 -5.42 -7.71 20.11
CA ILE A 275 -5.02 -8.47 18.92
C ILE A 275 -3.60 -8.99 19.17
N GLU A 276 -3.48 -10.28 19.48
CA GLU A 276 -2.25 -10.89 20.04
C GLU A 276 -1.00 -10.67 19.16
N LYS A 277 -1.13 -10.83 17.84
CA LYS A 277 0.01 -10.71 16.90
C LYS A 277 0.18 -9.31 16.32
N LEU A 278 -0.55 -8.32 16.86
CA LEU A 278 -0.41 -6.94 16.45
C LEU A 278 0.67 -6.24 17.27
N LYS A 279 1.61 -5.58 16.61
CA LYS A 279 2.64 -4.77 17.25
C LYS A 279 2.50 -3.32 16.89
N HIS A 280 2.73 -2.45 17.86
CA HIS A 280 2.79 -1.01 17.69
C HIS A 280 4.25 -0.52 17.66
N TYR A 281 4.60 0.20 16.59
CA TYR A 281 5.82 0.97 16.48
C TYR A 281 5.51 2.45 16.69
N GLN A 282 6.10 3.05 17.74
CA GLN A 282 6.00 4.48 17.99
C GLN A 282 7.01 5.22 17.11
N SER A 283 6.55 5.72 15.95
CA SER A 283 7.41 6.36 14.96
C SER A 283 7.74 7.82 15.27
N SER A 284 6.97 8.45 16.15
CA SER A 284 7.24 9.75 16.78
C SER A 284 6.52 9.81 18.12
N GLU A 285 6.71 10.88 18.89
CA GLU A 285 6.01 11.08 20.16
C GLU A 285 4.49 10.86 20.06
N PHE A 286 3.88 11.36 18.97
CA PHE A 286 2.42 11.36 18.78
C PHE A 286 1.90 10.34 17.76
N VAL A 287 2.71 9.37 17.32
CA VAL A 287 2.31 8.45 16.24
C VAL A 287 2.61 7.00 16.58
N LEU A 288 1.59 6.14 16.48
CA LEU A 288 1.74 4.69 16.45
C LEU A 288 1.39 4.13 15.08
N ARG A 289 2.20 3.16 14.64
CA ARG A 289 1.99 2.38 13.42
C ARG A 289 1.87 0.91 13.81
N SER A 290 0.82 0.25 13.34
CA SER A 290 0.46 -1.09 13.77
C SER A 290 0.61 -2.08 12.63
N PHE A 291 1.31 -3.18 12.86
CA PHE A 291 1.55 -4.21 11.86
C PHE A 291 1.53 -5.62 12.48
N CYS A 292 1.27 -6.62 11.63
CA CYS A 292 1.29 -8.02 12.04
C CYS A 292 2.73 -8.52 12.20
N ILE A 293 3.08 -9.07 13.36
CA ILE A 293 4.44 -9.60 13.62
C ILE A 293 4.73 -10.94 12.93
N VAL A 294 3.72 -11.56 12.33
CA VAL A 294 3.87 -12.84 11.64
C VAL A 294 4.15 -12.62 10.15
N CYS A 295 3.29 -11.84 9.47
CA CYS A 295 3.39 -11.66 8.01
C CYS A 295 3.87 -10.26 7.57
N GLY A 296 3.96 -9.27 8.47
CA GLY A 296 4.43 -7.92 8.13
C GLY A 296 3.36 -6.98 7.58
N ALA A 297 2.09 -7.42 7.52
CA ALA A 297 1.01 -6.59 6.99
C ALA A 297 0.82 -5.32 7.83
N THR A 298 0.84 -4.17 7.16
CA THR A 298 0.47 -2.88 7.76
C THR A 298 -1.03 -2.89 8.01
N MET A 299 -1.44 -2.74 9.28
CA MET A 299 -2.86 -2.76 9.66
C MET A 299 -3.41 -1.34 9.73
N TYR A 300 -2.85 -0.50 10.59
CA TYR A 300 -3.33 0.86 10.77
C TYR A 300 -2.29 1.83 11.33
N TYR A 301 -2.55 3.10 11.15
CA TYR A 301 -1.81 4.23 11.67
C TYR A 301 -2.74 5.07 12.55
N GLN A 302 -2.20 5.60 13.64
CA GLN A 302 -2.90 6.52 14.52
C GLN A 302 -1.98 7.69 14.90
N SER A 303 -2.55 8.90 14.87
CA SER A 303 -1.91 10.12 15.37
C SER A 303 -2.70 10.64 16.55
N PHE A 304 -2.01 10.92 17.65
CA PHE A 304 -2.61 11.45 18.87
C PHE A 304 -3.06 12.91 18.71
N GLU A 305 -2.62 13.59 17.67
CA GLU A 305 -3.07 14.94 17.31
C GLU A 305 -4.44 14.93 16.60
N ARG A 306 -4.86 13.77 16.10
CA ARG A 306 -6.15 13.54 15.45
C ARG A 306 -6.79 12.25 15.94
N PRO A 307 -7.07 12.16 17.27
CA PRO A 307 -7.52 10.92 17.90
C PRO A 307 -8.93 10.48 17.45
N TYR A 308 -9.66 11.36 16.76
CA TYR A 308 -10.99 11.10 16.22
C TYR A 308 -10.97 10.24 14.94
N ILE A 309 -9.81 9.93 14.37
CA ILE A 309 -9.67 9.11 13.14
C ILE A 309 -8.47 8.16 13.22
N ILE A 310 -8.69 6.94 12.76
CA ILE A 310 -7.68 5.91 12.52
C ILE A 310 -7.53 5.69 11.01
N ASP A 311 -6.29 5.63 10.55
CA ASP A 311 -5.97 5.38 9.15
C ASP A 311 -5.77 3.86 8.98
N VAL A 312 -6.70 3.15 8.34
CA VAL A 312 -6.61 1.70 8.10
C VAL A 312 -6.10 1.43 6.69
N SER A 313 -5.15 0.49 6.56
CA SER A 313 -4.52 0.16 5.29
C SER A 313 -5.53 -0.57 4.39
N VAL A 314 -5.83 -0.02 3.21
CA VAL A 314 -6.88 -0.61 2.35
C VAL A 314 -6.48 -2.00 1.86
N GLY A 315 -5.18 -2.26 1.66
CA GLY A 315 -4.71 -3.57 1.20
C GLY A 315 -5.03 -4.74 2.12
N VAL A 316 -5.45 -4.50 3.38
CA VAL A 316 -5.92 -5.56 4.29
C VAL A 316 -7.45 -5.67 4.36
N LEU A 317 -8.22 -4.85 3.65
CA LEU A 317 -9.69 -4.95 3.63
C LEU A 317 -10.17 -6.16 2.81
N ARG A 318 -11.31 -6.73 3.21
CA ARG A 318 -11.97 -7.87 2.55
C ARG A 318 -13.37 -7.50 2.09
N SER A 319 -13.47 -7.08 0.83
CA SER A 319 -14.76 -6.87 0.17
C SER A 319 -15.47 -8.20 -0.05
N ARG A 320 -16.77 -8.27 0.32
CA ARG A 320 -17.63 -9.44 -0.02
C ARG A 320 -17.77 -9.65 -1.52
N PHE A 321 -17.67 -8.59 -2.31
CA PHE A 321 -17.71 -8.67 -3.76
C PHE A 321 -16.38 -9.08 -4.40
N GLY A 322 -15.27 -9.14 -3.64
CA GLY A 322 -13.93 -9.31 -4.22
C GLY A 322 -13.33 -8.05 -4.86
N ASN A 323 -13.87 -6.86 -4.56
CA ASN A 323 -13.31 -5.58 -4.98
C ASN A 323 -12.04 -5.25 -4.17
N ILE A 324 -10.95 -4.90 -4.86
CA ILE A 324 -9.66 -4.56 -4.25
C ILE A 324 -9.70 -3.19 -3.61
N MET A 325 -10.42 -2.25 -4.23
CA MET A 325 -10.54 -0.86 -3.79
C MET A 325 -11.73 -0.64 -2.84
N ALA A 326 -12.54 -1.68 -2.61
CA ALA A 326 -13.70 -1.68 -1.71
C ALA A 326 -14.61 -0.46 -1.93
N GLY A 327 -14.93 -0.13 -3.18
CA GLY A 327 -15.73 1.06 -3.53
C GLY A 327 -17.11 1.09 -2.86
N GLU A 328 -17.57 -0.04 -2.33
CA GLU A 328 -18.86 -0.21 -1.65
C GLU A 328 -18.80 0.28 -0.21
N TRP A 329 -17.58 0.39 0.32
CA TRP A 329 -17.28 0.98 1.61
C TRP A 329 -16.56 2.32 1.47
N LEU A 330 -15.88 2.58 0.36
CA LEU A 330 -14.90 3.67 0.24
C LEU A 330 -15.22 4.66 -0.87
N GLU A 331 -15.14 5.96 -0.56
CA GLU A 331 -15.08 7.05 -1.54
C GLU A 331 -13.63 7.50 -1.71
N TRP A 332 -13.06 7.24 -2.88
CA TRP A 332 -11.66 7.55 -3.19
C TRP A 332 -11.47 8.99 -3.67
N ASP A 333 -10.61 9.74 -2.98
CA ASP A 333 -10.21 11.07 -3.42
C ASP A 333 -9.12 11.00 -4.49
N ARG A 334 -9.55 11.26 -5.73
CA ARG A 334 -8.67 11.36 -6.90
C ARG A 334 -8.17 12.79 -7.18
N GLY A 335 -8.49 13.74 -6.30
CA GLY A 335 -8.02 15.12 -6.36
C GLY A 335 -6.75 15.37 -5.54
N ILE A 336 -6.33 14.43 -4.68
CA ILE A 336 -5.19 14.63 -3.77
C ILE A 336 -4.37 13.35 -3.51
N VAL A 337 -3.07 13.55 -3.32
CA VAL A 337 -2.17 12.59 -2.64
C VAL A 337 -1.53 13.32 -1.47
N SER A 338 -1.67 12.78 -0.26
CA SER A 338 -1.12 13.40 0.95
C SER A 338 0.41 13.45 0.86
N LYS A 339 0.97 14.63 1.17
CA LYS A 339 2.43 14.88 1.15
C LYS A 339 3.07 14.55 -0.21
N ARG A 340 2.39 14.89 -1.33
CA ARG A 340 2.91 14.72 -2.71
C ARG A 340 4.33 15.24 -2.89
N ASN A 341 4.71 16.31 -2.20
CA ASN A 341 6.05 16.89 -2.25
C ASN A 341 7.17 15.96 -1.74
N GLU A 342 6.84 14.91 -0.99
CA GLU A 342 7.77 13.87 -0.51
C GLU A 342 7.75 12.59 -1.37
N CYS A 343 6.86 12.49 -2.37
CA CYS A 343 6.75 11.32 -3.22
C CYS A 343 8.00 11.12 -4.09
N VAL A 344 8.29 9.84 -4.38
CA VAL A 344 9.46 9.42 -5.18
C VAL A 344 9.08 8.61 -6.44
N ASP A 345 7.79 8.56 -6.79
CA ASP A 345 7.28 8.09 -8.09
C ASP A 345 6.18 9.04 -8.58
N GLU A 346 6.60 10.17 -9.13
CA GLU A 346 5.69 11.21 -9.63
C GLU A 346 4.77 10.71 -10.74
N GLU A 347 5.24 9.82 -11.62
CA GLU A 347 4.41 9.26 -12.70
C GLU A 347 3.18 8.52 -12.14
N LEU A 348 3.33 7.79 -11.02
CA LEU A 348 2.22 7.10 -10.38
C LEU A 348 1.23 8.08 -9.75
N VAL A 349 1.74 9.17 -9.16
CA VAL A 349 0.91 10.23 -8.56
C VAL A 349 0.12 10.96 -9.65
N GLU A 350 0.76 11.36 -10.74
CA GLU A 350 0.12 12.05 -11.86
C GLU A 350 -0.96 11.20 -12.51
N ALA A 351 -0.68 9.91 -12.75
CA ALA A 351 -1.66 8.99 -13.28
C ALA A 351 -2.88 8.84 -12.35
N TRP A 352 -2.66 8.67 -11.05
CA TRP A 352 -3.75 8.61 -10.07
C TRP A 352 -4.62 9.86 -10.06
N LEU A 353 -4.01 11.04 -10.12
CA LEU A 353 -4.70 12.33 -10.11
C LEU A 353 -5.35 12.69 -11.46
N SER A 354 -4.95 12.02 -12.54
CA SER A 354 -5.52 12.25 -13.86
C SER A 354 -7.00 11.84 -13.87
N ARG A 355 -7.86 12.69 -14.42
CA ARG A 355 -9.24 12.28 -14.69
C ARG A 355 -9.22 11.26 -15.83
N PRO A 356 -9.99 10.17 -15.77
CA PRO A 356 -10.15 9.28 -16.91
C PRO A 356 -10.57 10.12 -18.12
N THR A 357 -9.81 10.05 -19.21
CA THR A 357 -10.28 10.55 -20.50
C THR A 357 -11.47 9.67 -20.91
N ALA A 358 -12.61 10.31 -21.21
CA ALA A 358 -13.84 9.66 -21.62
C ALA A 358 -13.65 8.68 -22.79
#